data_AF-A0ABD7XEP9-F1
#
_entry.id   AF-A0ABD7XEP9-F1
#
_cell.length_a   1.000
_cell.length_b   1.000
_cell.length_c   1.000
_cell.angle_alpha   90.00
_cell.angle_beta   90.00
_cell.angle_gamma   90.00
#
_symmetry.space_group_name_H-M   'P 1'
#
loop_
_entity.id
_entity.type
_entity.pdbx_description
1 polymer ?
#
loop_
_entity_poly.entity_id
_entity_poly.type
_entity_poly.pdbx_seq_one_letter_code
_entity_poly.pdbx_strand_id
1 'polypeptide(L)' 'MSKRPVYLPIELHDVFELLEERKSNMIYFTTAKGSLVQVNEYSLRLSELPNMAFYVKQEYTSVEDQEVGKNETN' A
#
# COMPACT_ATOMS: atom_id res chain seq x y z
N MET A 1 -16.37 -15.06 -6.75
CA MET A 1 -14.95 -15.38 -6.50
C MET A 1 -14.41 -14.34 -5.52
N SER A 2 -13.92 -14.74 -4.35
CA SER A 2 -13.30 -13.81 -3.40
C SER A 2 -12.01 -13.29 -4.01
N LYS A 3 -11.96 -11.99 -4.36
CA LYS A 3 -10.76 -11.38 -4.93
C LYS A 3 -9.70 -11.30 -3.83
N ARG A 4 -8.55 -11.93 -4.05
CA ARG A 4 -7.43 -11.81 -3.11
C ARG A 4 -6.97 -10.36 -3.12
N PRO A 5 -6.72 -9.74 -1.96
CA PRO A 5 -6.19 -8.38 -1.90
C PRO A 5 -4.84 -8.34 -2.61
N VAL A 6 -4.66 -7.30 -3.44
CA VAL A 6 -3.39 -7.02 -4.12
C VAL A 6 -2.63 -6.00 -3.28
N TYR A 7 -1.35 -6.26 -3.03
CA TYR A 7 -0.47 -5.38 -2.30
C TYR A 7 0.61 -4.88 -3.26
N LEU A 8 0.69 -3.57 -3.45
CA LEU A 8 1.64 -2.94 -4.35
C LEU A 8 2.84 -2.44 -3.56
N PRO A 9 4.08 -2.70 -4.02
CA PRO A 9 5.27 -2.18 -3.36
C PRO A 9 5.29 -0.64 -3.43
N ILE A 10 5.76 -0.01 -2.36
CA ILE A 10 5.95 1.44 -2.26
C ILE A 10 7.34 1.74 -1.70
N GLU A 11 7.85 2.93 -2.04
CA GLU A 11 9.15 3.38 -1.54
C GLU A 11 9.00 3.95 -0.12
N LEU A 12 10.13 4.02 0.59
CA LEU A 12 10.13 4.58 1.95
C LEU A 12 9.69 6.05 1.99
N HIS A 13 9.90 6.80 0.90
CA HIS A 13 9.40 8.16 0.77
C HIS A 13 7.87 8.22 0.83
N ASP A 14 7.20 7.39 0.02
CA ASP A 14 5.73 7.29 -0.04
C ASP A 14 5.14 6.87 1.31
N VAL A 15 5.85 6.02 2.06
CA VAL A 15 5.45 5.62 3.42
C VAL A 15 5.34 6.85 4.32
N PHE A 16 6.32 7.75 4.29
CA PHE A 16 6.27 8.98 5.09
C PHE A 16 5.16 9.93 4.64
N GLU A 17 4.93 10.08 3.33
CA GLU A 17 3.79 10.86 2.81
C GLU A 17 2.46 10.31 3.34
N LEU A 18 2.25 9.00 3.27
CA LEU A 18 1.03 8.35 3.77
C LEU A 18 0.88 8.49 5.30
N LEU A 19 1.99 8.52 6.06
CA LEU A 19 1.95 8.79 7.50
C LEU A 19 1.55 10.24 7.79
N GLU A 20 2.06 11.21 7.03
CA GLU A 20 1.68 12.63 7.13
C GLU A 20 0.19 12.83 6.81
N GLU A 21 -0.33 12.11 5.82
CA GLU A 21 -1.75 12.09 5.45
C GLU A 21 -2.64 11.32 6.43
N ARG A 22 -2.08 10.75 7.52
CA ARG A 22 -2.77 9.89 8.49
C ARG A 22 -3.40 8.64 7.87
N LYS A 23 -2.84 8.13 6.77
CA LYS A 23 -3.25 6.90 6.06
C LYS A 23 -2.41 5.69 6.44
N SER A 24 -1.88 5.65 7.66
CA SER A 24 -1.02 4.56 8.14
C SER A 24 -1.71 3.19 8.10
N ASN A 25 -3.05 3.15 8.16
CA ASN A 25 -3.84 1.92 8.03
C ASN A 25 -3.73 1.23 6.67
N MET A 26 -3.25 1.94 5.65
CA MET A 26 -3.07 1.40 4.30
C MET A 26 -1.69 0.77 4.10
N ILE A 27 -0.76 0.98 5.04
CA ILE A 27 0.65 0.60 4.94
C ILE A 27 0.89 -0.75 5.59
N TYR A 28 1.52 -1.64 4.83
CA TYR A 28 1.93 -2.97 5.25
C TYR A 28 3.44 -3.13 5.03
N PHE A 29 4.06 -4.02 5.79
CA PHE A 29 5.46 -4.40 5.59
C PHE A 29 5.66 -5.89 5.84
N THR A 30 6.71 -6.44 5.25
CA THR A 30 7.07 -7.85 5.44
C THR A 30 8.02 -7.98 6.62
N THR A 31 7.64 -8.77 7.63
CA THR A 31 8.51 -9.12 8.75
C THR A 31 9.66 -10.03 8.31
N ALA A 32 10.71 -10.16 9.12
CA ALA A 32 11.81 -11.10 8.88
C ALA A 32 11.36 -12.57 8.74
N LYS A 33 10.14 -12.91 9.22
CA LYS A 33 9.53 -14.25 9.09
C LYS A 33 8.71 -14.42 7.81
N GLY A 34 8.66 -13.41 6.94
CA GLY A 34 7.89 -13.42 5.70
C GLY A 34 6.40 -13.12 5.87
N SER A 35 5.95 -12.77 7.08
CA SER A 35 4.56 -12.38 7.31
C SER A 35 4.34 -10.92 6.93
N LEU A 36 3.28 -10.64 6.15
CA LEU A 36 2.83 -9.29 5.85
C LEU A 36 1.96 -8.77 7.01
N VAL A 37 2.34 -7.64 7.59
CA VAL A 37 1.66 -7.05 8.75
C VAL A 37 1.42 -5.56 8.53
N GLN A 38 0.38 -5.02 9.17
CA GLN A 38 0.06 -3.60 9.05
C GLN A 38 0.96 -2.77 9.98
N VAL A 39 1.37 -1.58 9.55
CA VAL A 39 2.31 -0.74 10.33
C VAL A 39 1.75 -0.35 11.71
N ASN A 40 0.43 -0.20 11.85
CA ASN A 40 -0.21 0.15 13.12
C ASN A 40 -0.18 -0.96 14.17
N GLU A 41 0.11 -2.20 13.76
CA GLU A 41 0.14 -3.36 14.65
C GLU A 41 1.56 -3.62 15.19
N TYR A 42 2.54 -2.79 14.82
CA TYR A 42 3.93 -3.04 15.13
C TYR A 42 4.71 -1.74 15.45
N SER A 43 5.70 -1.85 16.34
CA SER A 43 6.66 -0.77 16.59
C SER A 43 7.96 -1.05 15.84
N LEU A 44 8.33 -0.15 14.93
CA LEU A 44 9.51 -0.26 14.10
C LEU A 44 10.61 0.67 14.60
N ARG A 45 11.87 0.21 14.56
CA ARG A 45 13.01 1.09 14.79
C ARG A 45 13.38 1.78 13.48
N LEU A 46 13.72 3.07 13.55
CA LEU A 46 14.16 3.82 12.37
C LEU A 46 15.35 3.17 11.64
N SER A 47 16.23 2.48 12.38
CA SER A 47 17.36 1.73 11.83
C SER A 47 16.97 0.53 10.97
N GLU A 48 15.74 0.04 11.08
CA GLU A 48 15.24 -1.14 10.35
C GLU A 48 14.61 -0.74 9.00
N LEU A 49 14.12 0.50 8.88
CA LEU A 49 13.41 1.01 7.71
C LEU A 49 14.16 0.81 6.38
N PRO A 50 15.49 1.05 6.28
CA PRO A 50 16.20 0.89 5.01
C PRO A 50 16.22 -0.54 4.46
N ASN A 51 15.96 -1.54 5.31
CA ASN A 51 15.99 -2.96 4.95
C ASN A 51 14.57 -3.57 4.86
N MET A 52 13.53 -2.75 4.96
CA MET A 52 12.14 -3.18 4.92
C MET A 52 11.52 -2.91 3.57
N ALA A 53 10.71 -3.86 3.10
CA ALA A 53 9.83 -3.67 1.96
C ALA A 53 8.44 -3.27 2.46
N PHE A 54 7.92 -2.17 1.93
CA PHE A 54 6.61 -1.63 2.26
C PHE A 54 5.63 -1.81 1.12
N TYR A 55 4.35 -1.89 1.47
CA TYR A 55 3.27 -2.13 0.53
C TYR A 55 2.03 -1.34 0.90
N VAL A 56 1.22 -1.00 -0.11
CA VAL A 56 -0.13 -0.49 0.05
C VAL A 56 -1.13 -1.54 -0.40
N LYS A 57 -2.20 -1.74 0.38
CA LYS A 57 -3.32 -2.58 -0.04
C LYS A 57 -4.13 -1.84 -1.09
N GLN A 58 -4.19 -2.37 -2.30
CA GLN A 58 -5.06 -1.84 -3.33
C GLN A 58 -6.50 -2.25 -3.01
N GLU A 59 -7.33 -1.28 -2.64
CA GLU A 59 -8.77 -1.48 -2.68
C GLU A 59 -9.17 -1.63 -4.14
N TYR A 60 -9.90 -2.70 -4.44
CA TYR A 60 -10.34 -2.96 -5.80
C TYR A 60 -11.39 -1.91 -6.18
N THR A 61 -10.99 -0.89 -6.92
CA THR A 61 -11.92 -0.07 -7.70
C THR A 61 -12.41 -0.93 -8.86
N SER A 62 -13.73 -1.08 -8.99
CA SER A 62 -14.30 -1.82 -10.12
C SER A 62 -13.85 -1.20 -11.44
N VAL A 63 -13.73 -2.02 -12.49
CA VAL A 63 -13.28 -1.57 -13.82
C VAL A 63 -14.16 -0.43 -14.35
N GLU A 64 -15.42 -0.35 -13.90
CA GLU A 64 -16.36 0.75 -14.18
C GLU A 64 -15.89 2.12 -13.67
N ASP A 65 -15.08 2.17 -12.60
CA ASP A 65 -14.50 3.42 -12.05
C ASP A 65 -13.08 3.70 -12.56
N GLN A 66 -12.51 2.80 -13.40
CA GLN A 66 -11.17 2.95 -13.99
C GLN A 66 -11.18 3.50 -15.42
N GLU A 67 -12.34 3.86 -15.98
CA GLU A 67 -12.42 4.53 -17.30
C GLU A 67 -11.87 5.96 -17.24
N VAL A 68 -10.54 6.07 -17.33
CA VAL A 68 -9.87 7.27 -17.80
C VAL A 68 -10.14 7.39 -19.31
N GLY A 69 -11.15 8.19 -19.64
CA GLY A 69 -11.30 8.89 -20.92
C GLY A 69 -11.45 8.02 -22.18
N LYS A 70 -12.69 7.64 -22.51
CA LYS A 70 -13.09 7.31 -23.89
C LYS A 70 -14.38 8.03 -24.27
N ASN A 71 -14.27 9.34 -24.29
CA ASN A 71 -15.17 10.32 -24.88
C ASN A 71 -14.29 11.58 -24.94
N GLU A 72 -13.91 12.17 -26.07
CA GLU A 72 -14.62 12.50 -27.32
C GLU A 72 -13.56 12.55 -28.46
N THR A 73 -13.83 12.21 -29.72
CA THR A 73 -14.61 13.03 -30.66
C THR A 73 -14.84 12.25 -31.96
N ASN A 74 -16.08 12.38 -32.45
CA ASN A 74 -16.56 12.28 -33.84
C ASN A 74 -15.50 12.23 -34.97
#